data_AF-A0A257TEX9-F1
#
_entry.id   AF-A0A257TEX9-F1
#
_cell.length_a   1.000
_cell.length_b   1.000
_cell.length_c   1.000
_cell.angle_alpha   90.00
_cell.angle_beta   90.00
_cell.angle_gamma   90.00
#
_symmetry.space_group_name_H-M   'P 1'
#
loop_
_entity.id
_entity.type
_entity.pdbx_description
1 polymer ?
#
loop_
_entity_poly.entity_id
_entity_poly.type
_entity_poly.pdbx_seq_one_letter_code
_entity_poly.pdbx_strand_id
1 'polypeptide(L)'
;MNDNDLSQYYKDIIEGNFRFLRSGDGESILNAALELANAVSEKFRDHVRSPKDYMEEPEGLYLTLFHSPYSYGLIKDLFTGDLSGCYCKLRIMLEGLAYCCEIKSRGKPEPGMNYEKLLHYVESKRQSRDSTTKVMKKLDNNFHLKGCASFAHLWRETSNDYLHPAGPVRRFVSSMDDRGTIPVGALILPAQYVSADLGDLQTLGLYLSAFRRLLDVVMP
;
A
#
# COMPACT_ATOMS: atom_id res chain seq x y z
N MET A 1 -24.13 1.37 23.96
CA MET A 1 -23.61 0.08 23.49
C MET A 1 -22.91 -0.58 24.66
N ASN A 2 -23.32 -1.78 25.06
CA ASN A 2 -22.50 -2.58 25.97
C ASN A 2 -21.22 -2.99 25.22
N ASP A 3 -20.07 -3.07 25.90
CA ASP A 3 -18.77 -3.41 25.28
C ASP A 3 -18.77 -4.77 24.53
N ASN A 4 -19.73 -5.66 24.84
CA ASN A 4 -19.94 -6.92 24.12
C ASN A 4 -20.51 -6.75 22.70
N ASP A 5 -21.15 -5.62 22.39
CA ASP A 5 -21.89 -5.42 21.13
C ASP A 5 -20.96 -5.00 19.99
N LEU A 6 -20.02 -4.09 20.26
CA LEU A 6 -19.04 -3.65 19.26
C LEU A 6 -18.04 -4.77 18.92
N SER A 7 -17.58 -5.51 19.94
CA SER A 7 -16.66 -6.62 19.74
C SER A 7 -17.28 -7.73 18.88
N GLN A 8 -18.56 -8.03 19.10
CA GLN A 8 -19.28 -9.00 18.29
C GLN A 8 -19.49 -8.50 16.86
N TYR A 9 -19.88 -7.22 16.70
CA TYR A 9 -20.01 -6.59 15.39
C TYR A 9 -18.73 -6.72 14.55
N TYR A 10 -17.56 -6.36 15.11
CA TYR A 10 -16.29 -6.49 14.39
C TYR A 10 -15.95 -7.94 14.02
N LYS A 11 -16.25 -8.91 14.89
CA LYS A 11 -16.06 -10.34 14.58
C LYS A 11 -16.92 -10.76 13.40
N ASP A 12 -18.19 -10.39 13.40
CA ASP A 12 -19.12 -10.73 12.32
C ASP A 12 -18.68 -10.13 10.99
N ILE A 13 -18.18 -8.89 10.99
CA ILE A 13 -17.62 -8.26 9.79
C ILE A 13 -16.39 -9.03 9.28
N ILE A 14 -15.42 -9.31 10.16
CA ILE A 14 -14.18 -10.01 9.80
C ILE A 14 -14.49 -11.41 9.25
N GLU A 15 -15.36 -12.18 9.91
CA GLU A 15 -15.75 -13.51 9.45
C GLU A 15 -16.53 -13.48 8.14
N GLY A 16 -17.41 -12.49 7.96
CA GLY A 16 -18.12 -12.26 6.71
C GLY A 16 -17.18 -11.96 5.55
N ASN A 17 -16.27 -11.01 5.75
CA ASN A 17 -15.27 -10.63 4.74
C ASN A 17 -14.28 -11.75 4.46
N PHE A 18 -13.85 -12.49 5.47
CA PHE A 18 -13.01 -13.66 5.27
C PHE A 18 -13.70 -14.69 4.37
N ARG A 19 -14.98 -15.00 4.61
CA ARG A 19 -15.76 -15.91 3.76
C ARG A 19 -15.93 -15.38 2.34
N PHE A 20 -16.24 -14.09 2.19
CA PHE A 20 -16.36 -13.44 0.88
C PHE A 20 -15.05 -13.55 0.09
N LEU A 21 -13.93 -13.19 0.72
CA LEU A 21 -12.59 -13.23 0.12
C LEU A 21 -12.07 -14.65 -0.12
N ARG A 22 -12.66 -15.68 0.50
CA ARG A 22 -12.36 -17.09 0.23
C ARG A 22 -13.26 -17.70 -0.85
N SER A 23 -14.12 -16.91 -1.47
CA SER A 23 -15.09 -17.38 -2.45
C SER A 23 -14.89 -16.73 -3.81
N GLY A 24 -14.99 -17.53 -4.87
CA GLY A 24 -14.97 -17.08 -6.26
C GLY A 24 -13.84 -16.10 -6.56
N ASP A 25 -14.20 -14.96 -7.15
CA ASP A 25 -13.24 -13.93 -7.57
C ASP A 25 -12.52 -13.23 -6.38
N GLY A 26 -13.09 -13.28 -5.17
CA GLY A 26 -12.50 -12.72 -3.95
C GLY A 26 -11.17 -13.37 -3.57
N GLU A 27 -10.98 -14.65 -3.93
CA GLU A 27 -9.78 -15.42 -3.57
C GLU A 27 -8.53 -14.89 -4.25
N SER A 28 -8.66 -14.41 -5.50
CA SER A 28 -7.55 -13.81 -6.24
C SER A 28 -6.99 -12.56 -5.54
N ILE A 29 -7.87 -11.77 -4.91
CA ILE A 29 -7.52 -10.52 -4.22
C ILE A 29 -6.81 -10.84 -2.89
N LEU A 30 -7.34 -11.80 -2.14
CA LEU A 30 -6.70 -12.28 -0.91
C LEU A 30 -5.31 -12.86 -1.21
N ASN A 31 -5.18 -13.67 -2.26
CA ASN A 31 -3.90 -14.24 -2.67
C ASN A 31 -2.90 -13.14 -3.05
N ALA A 32 -3.31 -12.10 -3.80
CA ALA A 32 -2.44 -10.97 -4.12
C ALA A 32 -1.92 -10.24 -2.87
N ALA A 33 -2.76 -10.05 -1.85
CA ALA A 33 -2.36 -9.44 -0.58
C ALA A 33 -1.39 -10.33 0.22
N LEU A 34 -1.65 -11.64 0.29
CA LEU A 34 -0.79 -12.60 0.98
C LEU A 34 0.56 -12.76 0.27
N GLU A 35 0.57 -12.85 -1.05
CA GLU A 35 1.80 -12.88 -1.85
C GLU A 35 2.65 -11.64 -1.62
N LEU A 36 2.04 -10.45 -1.56
CA LEU A 36 2.77 -9.23 -1.25
C LEU A 36 3.38 -9.27 0.16
N ALA A 37 2.62 -9.67 1.17
CA ALA A 37 3.12 -9.76 2.54
C ALA A 37 4.26 -10.78 2.66
N ASN A 38 4.16 -11.91 1.97
CA ASN A 38 5.22 -12.92 1.92
C ASN A 38 6.47 -12.38 1.22
N ALA A 39 6.32 -11.73 0.07
CA ALA A 39 7.45 -11.10 -0.65
C ALA A 39 8.15 -10.07 0.23
N VAL A 40 7.40 -9.21 0.93
CA VAL A 40 7.97 -8.25 1.89
C VAL A 40 8.71 -8.96 3.03
N SER A 41 8.17 -10.06 3.56
CA SER A 41 8.82 -10.85 4.62
C SER A 41 10.13 -11.48 4.15
N GLU A 42 10.17 -11.98 2.91
CA GLU A 42 11.38 -12.50 2.27
C GLU A 42 12.42 -11.39 2.10
N LYS A 43 12.06 -10.25 1.50
CA LYS A 43 12.97 -9.10 1.36
C LYS A 43 13.48 -8.61 2.72
N PHE A 44 12.61 -8.57 3.73
CA PHE A 44 13.02 -8.22 5.09
C PHE A 44 14.10 -9.19 5.59
N ARG A 45 13.93 -10.49 5.43
CA ARG A 45 14.93 -11.48 5.84
C ARG A 45 16.25 -11.36 5.09
N ASP A 46 16.19 -11.04 3.80
CA ASP A 46 17.38 -10.96 2.94
C ASP A 46 18.22 -9.71 3.24
N HIS A 47 17.55 -8.58 3.48
CA HIS A 47 18.16 -7.26 3.68
C HIS A 47 18.34 -6.87 5.14
N VAL A 48 17.69 -7.56 6.08
CA VAL A 48 17.82 -7.31 7.51
C VAL A 48 18.25 -8.58 8.24
N ARG A 49 19.53 -8.63 8.59
CA ARG A 49 20.17 -9.73 9.31
C ARG A 49 20.63 -9.32 10.71
N SER A 50 20.79 -8.02 10.94
CA SER A 50 21.23 -7.45 12.20
C SER A 50 20.50 -6.14 12.54
N PRO A 51 20.48 -5.72 13.81
CA PRO A 51 19.95 -4.42 14.19
C PRO A 51 20.57 -3.21 13.51
N LYS A 52 21.78 -3.33 12.98
CA LYS A 52 22.44 -2.22 12.27
C LYS A 52 21.86 -2.01 10.88
N ASP A 53 21.39 -3.07 10.24
CA ASP A 53 20.85 -3.02 8.87
C ASP A 53 19.58 -2.15 8.82
N TYR A 54 18.84 -2.05 9.93
CA TYR A 54 17.70 -1.14 10.08
C TYR A 54 18.08 0.34 9.96
N MET A 55 19.30 0.71 10.34
CA MET A 55 19.70 2.10 10.52
C MET A 55 20.72 2.59 9.49
N GLU A 56 21.42 1.65 8.84
CA GLU A 56 22.56 1.94 7.98
C GLU A 56 22.30 1.62 6.50
N GLU A 57 21.33 0.75 6.19
CA GLU A 57 20.98 0.38 4.81
C GLU A 57 19.56 0.88 4.45
N PRO A 58 19.38 1.60 3.31
CA PRO A 58 18.08 2.14 2.92
C PRO A 58 16.98 1.07 2.84
N GLU A 59 17.29 -0.09 2.26
CA GLU A 59 16.35 -1.21 2.17
C GLU A 59 15.90 -1.67 3.55
N GLY A 60 16.84 -1.90 4.47
CA GLY A 60 16.52 -2.36 5.82
C GLY A 60 15.63 -1.38 6.58
N LEU A 61 15.92 -0.08 6.48
CA LEU A 61 15.09 0.96 7.09
C LEU A 61 13.67 0.98 6.52
N TYR A 62 13.53 1.04 5.19
CA TYR A 62 12.23 1.15 4.55
C TYR A 62 11.40 -0.13 4.67
N LEU A 63 12.04 -1.30 4.66
CA LEU A 63 11.37 -2.57 4.93
C LEU A 63 10.79 -2.59 6.34
N THR A 64 11.54 -2.06 7.32
CA THR A 64 11.14 -2.02 8.73
C THR A 64 10.02 -1.02 9.00
N LEU A 65 10.16 0.21 8.52
CA LEU A 65 9.24 1.29 8.85
C LEU A 65 7.98 1.29 7.98
N PHE A 66 8.09 0.88 6.72
CA PHE A 66 7.00 1.07 5.73
C PHE A 66 6.52 -0.23 5.11
N HIS A 67 7.38 -1.14 4.66
CA HIS A 67 6.83 -2.28 3.90
C HIS A 67 6.27 -3.37 4.80
N SER A 68 6.99 -3.74 5.85
CA SER A 68 6.58 -4.81 6.76
C SER A 68 5.28 -4.47 7.51
N PRO A 69 5.20 -3.41 8.33
CA PRO A 69 3.98 -3.14 9.10
C PRO A 69 2.77 -2.83 8.22
N TYR A 70 2.96 -2.17 7.07
CA TYR A 70 1.84 -1.81 6.21
C TYR A 70 1.37 -2.96 5.30
N SER A 71 2.22 -3.93 4.94
CA SER A 71 1.76 -5.12 4.21
C SER A 71 0.84 -6.00 5.06
N TYR A 72 1.18 -6.21 6.34
CA TYR A 72 0.27 -6.86 7.30
C TYR A 72 -0.95 -6.00 7.62
N GLY A 73 -0.75 -4.67 7.79
CA GLY A 73 -1.84 -3.73 8.01
C GLY A 73 -2.86 -3.71 6.87
N LEU A 74 -2.42 -3.92 5.63
CA LEU A 74 -3.29 -4.00 4.46
C LEU A 74 -4.20 -5.23 4.51
N ILE A 75 -3.67 -6.39 4.93
CA ILE A 75 -4.48 -7.60 5.11
C ILE A 75 -5.54 -7.39 6.20
N LYS A 76 -5.16 -6.72 7.31
CA LYS A 76 -6.10 -6.36 8.37
C LYS A 76 -7.23 -5.48 7.81
N ASP A 77 -6.88 -4.40 7.11
CA ASP A 77 -7.86 -3.49 6.52
C ASP A 77 -8.79 -4.22 5.55
N LEU A 78 -8.23 -5.13 4.74
CA LEU A 78 -8.99 -5.96 3.81
C LEU A 78 -10.04 -6.79 4.56
N PHE A 79 -9.70 -7.43 5.68
CA PHE A 79 -10.66 -8.18 6.48
C PHE A 79 -11.67 -7.30 7.22
N THR A 80 -11.31 -6.08 7.57
CA THR A 80 -12.26 -5.13 8.20
C THR A 80 -13.09 -4.35 7.19
N GLY A 81 -12.97 -4.60 5.89
CA GLY A 81 -13.71 -3.81 4.90
C GLY A 81 -13.20 -2.36 4.76
N ASP A 82 -12.02 -2.04 5.28
CA ASP A 82 -11.45 -0.69 5.17
C ASP A 82 -10.68 -0.54 3.86
N LEU A 83 -11.41 -0.47 2.76
CA LEU A 83 -10.79 -0.40 1.44
C LEU A 83 -9.94 0.87 1.28
N SER A 84 -10.40 2.00 1.81
CA SER A 84 -9.64 3.26 1.81
C SER A 84 -8.30 3.12 2.57
N GLY A 85 -8.32 2.40 3.69
CA GLY A 85 -7.13 1.96 4.42
C GLY A 85 -6.16 1.18 3.53
N CYS A 86 -6.64 0.16 2.81
CA CYS A 86 -5.81 -0.63 1.89
C CYS A 86 -5.04 0.25 0.89
N TYR A 87 -5.76 1.17 0.21
CA TYR A 87 -5.15 2.08 -0.77
C TYR A 87 -4.16 3.06 -0.13
N CYS A 88 -4.48 3.57 1.06
CA CYS A 88 -3.58 4.44 1.83
C CYS A 88 -2.27 3.73 2.17
N LYS A 89 -2.36 2.51 2.70
CA LYS A 89 -1.19 1.70 3.06
C LYS A 89 -0.35 1.34 1.84
N LEU A 90 -0.98 0.93 0.74
CA LEU A 90 -0.29 0.64 -0.52
C LEU A 90 0.47 1.87 -1.05
N ARG A 91 -0.14 3.06 -0.98
CA ARG A 91 0.52 4.31 -1.38
C ARG A 91 1.72 4.63 -0.48
N ILE A 92 1.59 4.48 0.84
CA ILE A 92 2.70 4.71 1.78
C ILE A 92 3.87 3.78 1.44
N MET A 93 3.59 2.50 1.17
CA MET A 93 4.62 1.54 0.74
C MET A 93 5.26 1.98 -0.59
N LEU A 94 4.47 2.43 -1.57
CA LEU A 94 4.97 2.93 -2.85
C LEU A 94 5.87 4.16 -2.71
N GLU A 95 5.47 5.13 -1.88
CA GLU A 95 6.29 6.30 -1.58
C GLU A 95 7.57 5.89 -0.84
N GLY A 96 7.49 4.96 0.10
CA GLY A 96 8.64 4.38 0.77
C GLY A 96 9.64 3.73 -0.18
N LEU A 97 9.15 2.87 -1.10
CA LEU A 97 9.97 2.22 -2.12
C LEU A 97 10.66 3.25 -3.02
N ALA A 98 9.92 4.28 -3.46
CA ALA A 98 10.45 5.35 -4.29
C ALA A 98 11.58 6.14 -3.61
N TYR A 99 11.42 6.43 -2.32
CA TYR A 99 12.47 7.10 -1.56
C TYR A 99 13.70 6.22 -1.35
N CYS A 100 13.51 4.93 -1.06
CA CYS A 100 14.60 3.96 -1.01
C CYS A 100 15.42 3.98 -2.31
N CYS A 101 14.77 3.93 -3.48
CA CYS A 101 15.42 4.02 -4.78
C CYS A 101 16.22 5.31 -4.97
N GLU A 102 15.67 6.47 -4.61
CA GLU A 102 16.41 7.72 -4.79
C GLU A 102 17.66 7.74 -3.91
N ILE A 103 17.57 7.31 -2.65
CA ILE A 103 18.72 7.26 -1.75
C ILE A 103 19.81 6.37 -2.34
N LYS A 104 19.45 5.16 -2.82
CA LYS A 104 20.39 4.26 -3.52
C LYS A 104 21.04 4.92 -4.74
N SER A 105 20.29 5.69 -5.52
CA SER A 105 20.80 6.34 -6.74
C SER A 105 21.87 7.41 -6.48
N ARG A 106 21.99 7.91 -5.23
CA ARG A 106 22.96 8.94 -4.85
C ARG A 106 24.27 8.37 -4.29
N GLY A 107 24.41 7.04 -4.24
CA GLY A 107 25.57 6.34 -3.70
C GLY A 107 25.34 5.83 -2.27
N LYS A 108 26.15 4.85 -1.84
CA LYS A 108 26.07 4.32 -0.47
C LYS A 108 26.31 5.45 0.53
N PRO A 109 25.50 5.56 1.58
CA PRO A 109 25.80 6.44 2.70
C PRO A 109 27.21 6.13 3.24
N GLU A 110 28.02 7.16 3.52
CA GLU A 110 29.32 6.95 4.18
C GLU A 110 29.12 6.22 5.53
N PRO A 111 30.09 5.40 5.99
CA PRO A 111 30.01 4.73 7.29
C PRO A 111 29.67 5.73 8.41
N GLY A 112 28.53 5.54 9.08
CA GLY A 112 28.00 6.45 10.10
C GLY A 112 26.94 7.48 9.62
N MET A 113 26.52 7.45 8.36
CA MET A 113 25.30 8.14 7.89
C MET A 113 24.06 7.45 8.48
N ASN A 114 23.68 7.85 9.69
CA ASN A 114 22.51 7.35 10.40
C ASN A 114 21.19 7.89 9.80
N TYR A 115 20.08 7.38 10.35
CA TYR A 115 18.70 7.83 10.19
C TYR A 115 18.51 9.36 10.06
N GLU A 116 19.35 10.19 10.68
CA GLU A 116 19.24 11.66 10.65
C GLU A 116 19.47 12.25 9.26
N LYS A 117 20.36 11.67 8.44
CA LYS A 117 20.55 12.13 7.05
C LYS A 117 19.38 11.73 6.16
N LEU A 118 18.73 10.63 6.48
CA LEU A 118 17.55 10.15 5.78
C LEU A 118 16.31 10.99 6.15
N LEU A 119 16.19 11.34 7.43
CA LEU A 119 15.24 12.34 7.93
C LEU A 119 15.47 13.71 7.26
N HIS A 120 16.71 14.19 7.24
CA HIS A 120 17.08 15.43 6.57
C HIS A 120 16.79 15.35 5.06
N TYR A 121 16.92 14.19 4.42
CA TYR A 121 16.53 14.02 3.03
C TYR A 121 15.01 14.14 2.85
N VAL A 122 14.20 13.47 3.67
CA VAL A 122 12.72 13.60 3.67
C VAL A 122 12.30 15.06 3.90
N GLU A 123 12.95 15.75 4.85
CA GLU A 123 12.71 17.16 5.15
C GLU A 123 13.17 18.08 4.01
N SER A 124 14.34 17.83 3.42
CA SER A 124 14.85 18.59 2.28
C SER A 124 13.96 18.42 1.05
N LYS A 125 13.27 17.28 0.89
CA LYS A 125 12.27 17.09 -0.17
C LYS A 125 10.99 17.86 0.07
N ARG A 126 10.60 18.11 1.34
CA ARG A 126 9.53 19.08 1.64
C ARG A 126 9.92 20.51 1.24
N GLN A 127 11.22 20.83 1.29
CA GLN A 127 11.75 22.16 0.96
C GLN A 127 12.09 22.32 -0.53
N SER A 128 12.61 21.28 -1.18
CA SER A 128 12.84 21.24 -2.62
C SER A 128 11.50 21.11 -3.32
N ARG A 129 11.18 21.99 -4.27
CA ARG A 129 9.91 21.96 -5.03
C ARG A 129 9.76 20.77 -5.98
N ASP A 130 10.45 19.66 -5.72
CA ASP A 130 10.26 18.43 -6.47
C ASP A 130 9.04 17.69 -5.93
N SER A 131 7.95 17.75 -6.68
CA SER A 131 6.75 16.98 -6.37
C SER A 131 7.06 15.48 -6.39
N THR A 132 6.35 14.70 -5.55
CA THR A 132 6.38 13.23 -5.56
C THR A 132 6.23 12.67 -6.98
N THR A 133 5.40 13.31 -7.81
CA THR A 133 5.23 12.98 -9.23
C THR A 133 6.52 13.03 -10.04
N LYS A 134 7.41 14.00 -9.81
CA LYS A 134 8.71 14.07 -10.50
C LYS A 134 9.62 12.91 -10.09
N VAL A 135 9.63 12.56 -8.80
CA VAL A 135 10.39 11.41 -8.30
C VAL A 135 9.88 10.13 -8.96
N MET A 136 8.57 9.90 -8.95
CA MET A 136 7.97 8.71 -9.57
C MET A 136 8.30 8.59 -11.07
N LYS A 137 8.22 9.70 -11.83
CA LYS A 137 8.58 9.70 -13.27
C LYS A 137 10.06 9.41 -13.50
N LYS A 138 10.95 9.91 -12.63
CA LYS A 138 12.39 9.63 -12.72
C LYS A 138 12.66 8.15 -12.49
N LEU A 139 11.95 7.53 -11.53
CA LEU A 139 12.07 6.10 -11.25
C LEU A 139 11.56 5.24 -12.40
N ASP A 140 10.47 5.63 -13.05
CA ASP A 140 9.95 4.94 -14.25
C ASP A 140 10.99 4.85 -15.38
N ASN A 141 11.83 5.88 -15.54
CA ASN A 141 12.90 5.86 -16.54
C ASN A 141 14.08 4.99 -16.11
N ASN A 142 14.36 4.92 -14.80
CA ASN A 142 15.52 4.20 -14.25
C ASN A 142 15.27 2.69 -14.15
N PHE A 143 14.04 2.30 -13.87
CA PHE A 143 13.63 0.91 -13.78
C PHE A 143 12.84 0.57 -15.05
N HIS A 144 13.46 -0.13 -16.01
CA HIS A 144 12.79 -0.59 -17.23
C HIS A 144 11.74 -1.66 -16.91
N LEU A 145 10.60 -1.23 -16.38
CA LEU A 145 9.48 -2.06 -15.95
C LEU A 145 8.74 -2.64 -17.16
N LYS A 146 9.29 -3.67 -17.82
CA LYS A 146 8.58 -4.38 -18.89
C LYS A 146 7.37 -5.12 -18.31
N GLY A 147 6.17 -4.75 -18.77
CA GLY A 147 4.92 -5.45 -18.41
C GLY A 147 4.34 -5.12 -17.02
N CYS A 148 4.81 -4.07 -16.35
CA CYS A 148 4.27 -3.64 -15.05
C CYS A 148 3.72 -2.20 -15.11
N ALA A 149 2.77 -1.90 -14.24
CA ALA A 149 2.37 -0.51 -13.98
C ALA A 149 3.59 0.28 -13.48
N SER A 150 3.77 1.49 -13.99
CA SER A 150 4.86 2.38 -13.59
C SER A 150 4.63 2.93 -12.17
N PHE A 151 5.68 3.35 -11.47
CA PHE A 151 5.58 4.07 -10.19
C PHE A 151 4.63 5.26 -10.30
N ALA A 152 4.74 6.06 -11.36
CA ALA A 152 3.89 7.25 -11.53
C ALA A 152 2.43 6.88 -11.80
N HIS A 153 2.19 5.79 -12.54
CA HIS A 153 0.83 5.30 -12.77
C HIS A 153 0.22 4.79 -11.45
N LEU A 154 0.89 3.87 -10.75
CA LEU A 154 0.37 3.29 -9.52
C LEU A 154 0.14 4.35 -8.43
N TRP A 155 1.04 5.34 -8.32
CA TRP A 155 0.89 6.45 -7.40
C TRP A 155 -0.32 7.33 -7.74
N ARG A 156 -0.54 7.59 -9.04
CA ARG A 156 -1.70 8.37 -9.50
C ARG A 156 -3.01 7.65 -9.20
N GLU A 157 -3.12 6.39 -9.55
CA GLU A 157 -4.36 5.63 -9.38
C GLU A 157 -4.72 5.47 -7.89
N THR A 158 -3.74 5.14 -7.05
CA THR A 158 -3.94 5.05 -5.59
C THR A 158 -4.27 6.40 -4.94
N SER A 159 -3.80 7.51 -5.52
CA SER A 159 -4.04 8.86 -4.98
C SER A 159 -5.36 9.47 -5.44
N ASN A 160 -5.67 9.40 -6.74
CA ASN A 160 -6.77 10.15 -7.34
C ASN A 160 -8.14 9.67 -6.90
N ASP A 161 -8.30 8.36 -6.71
CA ASP A 161 -9.62 7.78 -6.50
C ASP A 161 -9.96 7.60 -5.02
N TYR A 162 -8.95 7.40 -4.17
CA TYR A 162 -9.16 7.04 -2.76
C TYR A 162 -8.65 8.09 -1.76
N LEU A 163 -7.74 8.99 -2.15
CA LEU A 163 -7.05 9.86 -1.20
C LEU A 163 -7.22 11.36 -1.50
N HIS A 164 -7.33 11.75 -2.77
CA HIS A 164 -7.65 13.12 -3.13
C HIS A 164 -9.14 13.38 -2.98
N PRO A 165 -9.59 14.48 -2.34
CA PRO A 165 -11.00 14.68 -1.97
C PRO A 165 -12.02 14.47 -3.10
N ALA A 166 -11.66 14.82 -4.34
CA ALA A 166 -12.54 14.64 -5.48
C ALA A 166 -12.80 13.15 -5.83
N GLY A 167 -11.86 12.25 -5.53
CA GLY A 167 -11.99 10.81 -5.78
C GLY A 167 -13.09 10.14 -4.98
N PRO A 168 -13.01 10.16 -3.62
CA PRO A 168 -14.05 9.62 -2.76
C PRO A 168 -15.43 10.22 -3.04
N VAL A 169 -15.51 11.52 -3.35
CA VAL A 169 -16.77 12.17 -3.75
C VAL A 169 -17.30 11.59 -5.06
N ARG A 170 -16.49 11.47 -6.11
CA ARG A 170 -16.91 10.85 -7.38
C ARG A 170 -17.39 9.41 -7.17
N ARG A 171 -16.64 8.60 -6.42
CA ARG A 171 -16.99 7.21 -6.11
C ARG A 171 -18.29 7.10 -5.34
N PHE A 172 -18.50 7.99 -4.37
CA PHE A 172 -19.75 8.05 -3.62
C PHE A 172 -20.93 8.35 -4.53
N VAL A 173 -20.84 9.40 -5.36
CA VAL A 173 -21.89 9.77 -6.31
C VAL A 173 -22.17 8.63 -7.29
N SER A 174 -21.15 8.06 -7.94
CA SER A 174 -21.32 6.94 -8.87
C SER A 174 -21.94 5.71 -8.19
N SER A 175 -21.53 5.36 -6.97
CA SER A 175 -22.14 4.23 -6.26
C SER A 175 -23.61 4.49 -5.89
N MET A 176 -23.97 5.73 -5.54
CA MET A 176 -25.36 6.09 -5.28
C MET A 176 -26.21 6.06 -6.56
N ASP A 177 -25.69 6.58 -7.67
CA ASP A 177 -26.39 6.64 -8.96
C ASP A 177 -26.54 5.24 -9.59
N ASP A 178 -25.48 4.42 -9.56
CA ASP A 178 -25.45 3.12 -10.24
C ASP A 178 -26.04 1.98 -9.39
N ARG A 179 -25.84 2.03 -8.06
CA ARG A 179 -26.09 0.90 -7.15
C ARG A 179 -27.06 1.21 -6.02
N GLY A 180 -27.34 2.50 -5.75
CA GLY A 180 -28.20 2.91 -4.65
C GLY A 180 -27.63 2.58 -3.26
N THR A 181 -26.33 2.34 -3.15
CA THR A 181 -25.67 1.93 -1.90
C THR A 181 -24.43 2.77 -1.61
N ILE A 182 -24.13 2.93 -0.32
CA ILE A 182 -22.92 3.61 0.14
C ILE A 182 -21.72 2.66 -0.09
N PRO A 183 -20.63 3.12 -0.75
CA PRO A 183 -19.46 2.28 -0.93
C PRO A 183 -18.81 1.94 0.40
N VAL A 184 -18.33 0.70 0.54
CA VAL A 184 -17.77 0.15 1.79
C VAL A 184 -16.64 1.02 2.39
N GLY A 185 -15.83 1.69 1.57
CA GLY A 185 -14.77 2.60 2.02
C GLY A 185 -15.20 4.02 2.45
N ALA A 186 -16.49 4.35 2.38
CA ALA A 186 -17.05 5.64 2.80
C ALA A 186 -17.78 5.58 4.16
N LEU A 187 -17.85 4.39 4.78
CA LEU A 187 -18.53 4.18 6.04
C LEU A 187 -17.58 4.44 7.22
N ILE A 188 -18.11 5.06 8.27
CA ILE A 188 -17.39 5.27 9.54
C ILE A 188 -17.10 3.94 10.24
N LEU A 189 -17.93 2.93 9.98
CA LEU A 189 -17.80 1.59 10.54
C LEU A 189 -17.41 0.58 9.47
N PRO A 190 -16.57 -0.41 9.82
CA PRO A 190 -16.31 -1.61 9.01
C PRO A 190 -17.59 -2.18 8.41
N ALA A 191 -17.56 -2.51 7.13
CA ALA A 191 -18.70 -3.14 6.46
C ALA A 191 -18.29 -4.46 5.83
N GLN A 192 -19.28 -5.36 5.71
CA GLN A 192 -19.11 -6.57 4.94
C GLN A 192 -19.12 -6.23 3.45
N TYR A 193 -18.23 -6.86 2.70
CA TYR A 193 -18.24 -6.79 1.24
C TYR A 193 -19.49 -7.45 0.69
N VAL A 194 -19.99 -6.86 -0.39
CA VAL A 194 -21.04 -7.39 -1.24
C VAL A 194 -20.53 -7.52 -2.67
N SER A 195 -21.28 -8.21 -3.53
CA SER A 195 -20.88 -8.42 -4.94
C SER A 195 -20.62 -7.11 -5.68
N ALA A 196 -21.26 -6.01 -5.27
CA ALA A 196 -21.01 -4.69 -5.83
C ALA A 196 -19.56 -4.22 -5.59
N ASP A 197 -18.91 -4.60 -4.49
CA ASP A 197 -17.55 -4.14 -4.17
C ASP A 197 -16.47 -4.88 -4.98
N LEU A 198 -16.84 -5.94 -5.71
CA LEU A 198 -15.88 -6.83 -6.36
C LEU A 198 -15.00 -6.11 -7.38
N GLY A 199 -15.53 -5.18 -8.17
CA GLY A 199 -14.73 -4.43 -9.14
C GLY A 199 -13.64 -3.56 -8.50
N ASP A 200 -13.94 -2.96 -7.35
CA ASP A 200 -12.98 -2.16 -6.59
C ASP A 200 -11.91 -3.03 -5.92
N LEU A 201 -12.31 -4.21 -5.43
CA LEU A 201 -11.40 -5.20 -4.86
C LEU A 201 -10.49 -5.80 -5.93
N GLN A 202 -11.01 -6.12 -7.11
CA GLN A 202 -10.21 -6.60 -8.25
C GLN A 202 -9.15 -5.57 -8.67
N THR A 203 -9.54 -4.30 -8.71
CA THR A 203 -8.62 -3.19 -8.97
C THR A 203 -7.51 -3.13 -7.92
N LEU A 204 -7.86 -3.26 -6.63
CA LEU A 204 -6.87 -3.36 -5.56
C LEU A 204 -5.93 -4.55 -5.79
N GLY A 205 -6.46 -5.74 -6.10
CA GLY A 205 -5.67 -6.94 -6.39
C GLY A 205 -4.62 -6.71 -7.49
N LEU A 206 -5.01 -6.06 -8.59
CA LEU A 206 -4.09 -5.69 -9.67
C LEU A 206 -2.97 -4.75 -9.20
N TYR A 207 -3.30 -3.78 -8.35
CA TYR A 207 -2.34 -2.82 -7.80
C TYR A 207 -1.38 -3.46 -6.79
N LEU A 208 -1.86 -4.39 -5.97
CA LEU A 208 -1.02 -5.19 -5.07
C LEU A 208 0.00 -6.03 -5.86
N SER A 209 -0.47 -6.74 -6.89
CA SER A 209 0.43 -7.52 -7.75
C SER A 209 1.41 -6.64 -8.52
N ALA A 210 0.99 -5.45 -8.97
CA ALA A 210 1.88 -4.49 -9.61
C ALA A 210 2.96 -3.99 -8.64
N PHE A 211 2.58 -3.63 -7.41
CA PHE A 211 3.53 -3.21 -6.39
C PHE A 211 4.52 -4.31 -6.03
N ARG A 212 4.07 -5.56 -5.89
CA ARG A 212 4.97 -6.71 -5.66
C ARG A 212 6.05 -6.80 -6.74
N ARG A 213 5.67 -6.66 -8.01
CA ARG A 213 6.65 -6.67 -9.12
C ARG A 213 7.63 -5.50 -9.05
N LEU A 214 7.20 -4.32 -8.60
CA LEU A 214 8.10 -3.19 -8.33
C LEU A 214 9.10 -3.54 -7.24
N LEU A 215 8.63 -4.15 -6.14
CA LEU A 215 9.47 -4.57 -5.03
C LEU A 215 10.54 -5.57 -5.50
N ASP A 216 10.17 -6.57 -6.28
CA ASP A 216 11.07 -7.59 -6.82
C ASP A 216 12.17 -7.00 -7.74
N VAL A 217 11.86 -5.92 -8.47
CA VAL A 217 12.83 -5.24 -9.34
C VAL A 217 13.78 -4.34 -8.55
N VAL A 218 13.28 -3.66 -7.52
CA VAL A 218 14.06 -2.67 -6.75
C VAL A 218 14.93 -3.32 -5.67
N MET A 219 14.42 -4.39 -5.08
CA MET A 219 15.04 -5.16 -4.01
C MET A 219 15.12 -6.63 -4.46
N PRO A 220 16.03 -6.98 -5.39
CA PRO A 220 16.15 -8.35 -5.90
C PRO A 220 16.63 -9.33 -4.83
#